data_AF-A0A938CGU7-F1
#
_entry.id   AF-A0A938CGU7-F1
#
_cell.length_a   1.000
_cell.length_b   1.000
_cell.length_c   1.000
_cell.angle_alpha   90.00
_cell.angle_beta   90.00
_cell.angle_gamma   90.00
#
_symmetry.space_group_name_H-M   'P 1'
#
loop_
_entity.id
_entity.type
_entity.pdbx_description
1 polymer ?
#
loop_
_entity_poly.entity_id
_entity_poly.type
_entity_poly.pdbx_seq_one_letter_code
_entity_poly.pdbx_strand_id
1 'polypeptide(L)' 'MSATEALKKIETTEVQPCKKAALAYSGGLDSSLCVELLRRKYGAEEIVAITVDVG' A
#
# COMPACT_ATOMS: atom_id res chain seq x y z
N MET A 1 -10.62 -2.25 -17.98
CA MET A 1 -10.61 -3.00 -16.71
C MET A 1 -11.60 -2.31 -15.79
N SER A 2 -12.63 -3.01 -15.33
CA SER A 2 -13.62 -2.46 -14.40
C SER A 2 -13.07 -2.44 -12.96
N ALA A 3 -13.66 -1.63 -12.09
CA ALA A 3 -13.27 -1.56 -10.68
C ALA A 3 -13.38 -2.94 -10.00
N THR A 4 -14.41 -3.72 -10.33
CA THR A 4 -14.63 -5.08 -9.81
C THR A 4 -13.50 -6.04 -10.19
N GLU A 5 -12.99 -5.95 -11.42
CA GLU A 5 -11.85 -6.76 -11.87
C GLU A 5 -10.56 -6.39 -11.12
N ALA A 6 -10.38 -5.10 -10.81
CA ALA A 6 -9.23 -4.64 -10.04
C ALA A 6 -9.26 -5.16 -8.60
N LEU A 7 -10.41 -5.08 -7.94
CA LEU A 7 -10.60 -5.60 -6.60
C LEU A 7 -10.34 -7.11 -6.55
N LYS A 8 -10.88 -7.87 -7.50
CA LYS A 8 -10.64 -9.31 -7.59
C LYS A 8 -9.15 -9.64 -7.74
N LYS A 9 -8.40 -8.88 -8.54
CA LYS A 9 -6.94 -9.05 -8.67
C LYS A 9 -6.22 -8.75 -7.35
N ILE A 10 -6.62 -7.69 -6.65
CA ILE A 10 -6.05 -7.34 -5.35
C ILE A 10 -6.32 -8.46 -4.34
N GLU A 11 -7.52 -9.03 -4.28
CA GLU A 11 -7.84 -10.10 -3.33
C GLU A 11 -7.10 -11.42 -3.63
N THR A 12 -6.99 -11.78 -4.90
CA THR A 12 -6.45 -13.10 -5.32
C THR A 12 -4.92 -13.15 -5.39
N THR A 13 -4.25 -12.01 -5.47
CA THR A 13 -2.79 -11.98 -5.58
C THR A 13 -2.16 -12.35 -4.23
N GLU A 14 -1.42 -13.45 -4.17
CA GLU A 14 -0.63 -13.84 -2.99
C GLU A 14 0.43 -12.78 -2.67
N VAL A 15 0.62 -12.50 -1.38
CA VAL A 15 1.61 -11.54 -0.90
C VAL A 15 2.38 -12.14 0.26
N GLN A 16 3.65 -11.73 0.39
CA GLN A 16 4.42 -11.99 1.59
C GLN A 16 4.02 -10.97 2.67
N PRO A 17 3.56 -11.41 3.86
CA PRO A 17 3.26 -10.50 4.94
C PRO A 17 4.49 -9.73 5.41
N CYS A 18 4.32 -8.48 5.83
CA CYS A 18 5.37 -7.68 6.43
C CYS A 18 4.87 -7.04 7.71
N LYS A 19 5.64 -7.10 8.80
CA LYS A 19 5.26 -6.47 10.08
C LYS A 19 5.52 -4.96 10.10
N LYS A 20 6.62 -4.55 9.46
CA LYS A 20 7.09 -3.17 9.40
C LYS A 20 7.48 -2.79 7.98
N ALA A 21 7.04 -1.63 7.51
CA ALA A 21 7.34 -1.12 6.17
C ALA A 21 7.75 0.35 6.20
N ALA A 22 8.75 0.70 5.40
CA ALA A 22 9.05 2.08 5.04
C ALA A 22 8.39 2.38 3.68
N LEU A 23 7.50 3.37 3.63
CA LEU A 23 6.71 3.69 2.46
C LEU A 23 7.14 5.04 1.88
N ALA A 24 7.57 5.08 0.62
CA ALA A 24 7.70 6.33 -0.11
C ALA A 24 6.30 6.96 -0.28
N TYR A 25 6.08 8.11 0.35
CA TYR A 25 4.78 8.74 0.47
C TYR A 25 4.80 10.17 -0.06
N SER A 26 4.05 10.43 -1.13
CA SER A 26 3.93 11.75 -1.76
C SER A 26 2.60 12.46 -1.45
N GLY A 27 1.66 11.77 -0.80
CA GLY A 27 0.28 12.25 -0.63
C GLY A 27 -0.63 11.99 -1.84
N GLY A 28 -0.11 11.43 -2.93
CA GLY A 28 -0.89 11.03 -4.10
C GLY A 28 -1.78 9.81 -3.85
N LEU A 29 -2.71 9.55 -4.78
CA LEU A 29 -3.65 8.42 -4.73
C LEU A 29 -2.93 7.08 -4.53
N ASP A 30 -1.90 6.82 -5.32
CA ASP A 30 -1.18 5.53 -5.28
C ASP A 30 -0.50 5.32 -3.93
N SER A 31 0.22 6.34 -3.45
CA SER A 31 0.91 6.25 -2.15
C SER A 31 -0.06 6.14 -0.97
N SER A 32 -1.26 6.73 -1.08
CA SER A 32 -2.30 6.61 -0.07
C SER A 32 -2.99 5.24 -0.11
N LEU A 33 -3.20 4.69 -1.31
CA LEU A 33 -3.70 3.32 -1.47
C LEU A 33 -2.70 2.30 -0.91
N CYS A 34 -1.39 2.51 -1.12
CA CYS A 34 -0.35 1.65 -0.55
C CYS A 34 -0.42 1.55 0.97
N VAL A 35 -0.80 2.62 1.69
CA VAL A 35 -1.00 2.56 3.15
C VAL A 35 -2.09 1.54 3.50
N GLU A 36 -3.23 1.58 2.82
CA GLU A 36 -4.34 0.65 3.09
C GLU A 36 -4.04 -0.78 2.64
N LEU A 37 -3.31 -0.96 1.54
CA LEU A 37 -2.84 -2.28 1.13
C LEU A 37 -1.86 -2.85 2.16
N LEU A 38 -0.89 -2.06 2.63
CA LEU A 38 0.06 -2.49 3.65
C LEU A 38 -0.65 -2.94 4.93
N ARG A 39 -1.65 -2.18 5.40
CA ARG A 39 -2.45 -2.53 6.59
C ARG A 39 -3.30 -3.78 6.38
N ARG A 40 -4.13 -3.79 5.33
CA ARG A 40 -5.22 -4.78 5.19
C ARG A 40 -4.77 -6.06 4.49
N LYS A 41 -3.85 -5.94 3.53
CA LYS A 41 -3.44 -7.06 2.69
C LYS A 41 -2.07 -7.64 3.10
N TYR A 42 -1.10 -6.77 3.41
CA TYR A 42 0.24 -7.22 3.80
C TYR A 42 0.40 -7.39 5.32
N GLY A 43 -0.58 -6.96 6.13
CA GLY A 43 -0.58 -7.17 7.57
C GLY A 43 0.46 -6.32 8.33
N ALA A 44 0.83 -5.16 7.80
CA ALA A 44 1.77 -4.26 8.44
C ALA A 44 1.17 -3.64 9.71
N GLU A 45 1.88 -3.82 10.82
CA GLU A 45 1.58 -3.23 12.13
C GLU A 45 2.20 -1.84 12.25
N GLU A 46 3.40 -1.65 11.67
CA GLU A 46 4.12 -0.37 11.68
C GLU A 46 4.43 0.09 10.25
N ILE A 47 3.97 1.30 9.90
CA ILE A 47 4.22 1.91 8.59
C ILE A 47 4.88 3.26 8.81
N VAL A 48 6.12 3.39 8.35
CA VAL A 48 6.87 4.65 8.37
C VAL A 48 6.73 5.30 7.00
N ALA A 49 5.84 6.30 6.89
CA ALA A 49 5.70 7.09 5.68
C ALA A 49 6.89 8.06 5.55
N ILE A 50 7.58 7.99 4.42
CA ILE A 50 8.75 8.82 4.10
C ILE A 50 8.33 9.76 2.98
N THR A 51 8.19 11.03 3.32
CA THR A 51 8.04 12.11 2.36
C THR A 51 9.37 12.86 2.30
N VAL A 52 9.84 13.11 1.08
CA VAL A 52 11.08 13.86 0.84
C VAL A 52 10.70 15.21 0.28
N ASP A 53 11.10 16.27 0.97
CA ASP A 53 11.11 17.61 0.41
C ASP A 53 12.34 17.76 -0.49
N VAL A 54 12.11 18.23 -1.72
CA VAL A 54 13.15 18.42 -2.74
C VAL A 54 13.36 19.90 -3.08
N GLY A 55 12.65 20.83 -2.41
CA GLY A 55 12.71 22.28 -2.64
C GLY A 55 11.35 22.94 -2.82
#